data_AF-A0A915C1B9-F1
#
_entry.id   AF-A0A915C1B9-F1
#
_cell.length_a   1.000
_cell.length_b   1.000
_cell.length_c   1.000
_cell.angle_alpha   90.00
_cell.angle_beta   90.00
_cell.angle_gamma   90.00
#
_symmetry.space_group_name_H-M   'P 1'
#
loop_
_entity.id
_entity.type
_entity.pdbx_description
1 polymer ?
#
loop_
_entity_poly.entity_id
_entity_poly.type
_entity_poly.pdbx_seq_one_letter_code
_entity_poly.pdbx_strand_id
1 'polypeptide(L)'
;AMEDCLQTVRVNLKTVAGTTVDLNATIQDTHPDGSDIGTVIAFHGIPGSHRDFSALLPRLQERGVRLIATCFPGFGYTPLFSKLMKMKIKDGDVAATTVKAVSAIDFPSQLRYIQQLRDSHVQVLMVYSGSDPFIEQSISDHLVEAFGSIKRLICSSVVPEDSTTDEYIEAVRSGERKVAVCFAKEGHQLQKTRAKFLADAIVAMLEMNQNPATMH
;
A
#
# COMPACT_ATOMS: atom_id res chain seq x y z
N ALA A 1 2.03 -0.61 22.86
CA ALA A 1 2.28 -1.58 21.78
C ALA A 1 2.17 -0.96 20.39
N MET A 2 0.99 -0.46 19.95
CA MET A 2 0.84 0.09 18.60
C MET A 2 1.46 1.49 18.40
N GLU A 3 1.67 2.25 19.48
CA GLU A 3 2.27 3.59 19.42
C GLU A 3 3.77 3.59 19.78
N ASP A 4 4.30 2.48 20.28
CA ASP A 4 5.67 2.36 20.82
C ASP A 4 6.74 2.45 19.72
N CYS A 5 6.34 2.36 18.45
CA CYS A 5 7.18 2.48 17.27
C CYS A 5 6.96 3.78 16.49
N LEU A 6 6.16 4.73 17.01
CA LEU A 6 5.94 6.01 16.35
C LEU A 6 7.09 6.98 16.62
N GLN A 7 7.58 7.59 15.55
CA GLN A 7 8.67 8.53 15.59
C GLN A 7 8.32 9.76 14.76
N THR A 8 8.65 10.95 15.27
CA THR A 8 8.57 12.20 14.50
C THR A 8 9.96 12.56 14.04
N VAL A 9 10.18 12.55 12.72
CA VAL A 9 11.45 12.89 12.09
C VAL A 9 11.33 14.25 11.43
N ARG A 10 12.31 15.13 11.68
CA ARG A 10 12.37 16.41 10.97
C ARG A 10 12.95 16.19 9.58
N VAL A 11 12.18 16.54 8.56
CA VAL A 11 12.55 16.37 7.15
C VAL A 11 12.66 17.75 6.52
N ASN A 12 13.74 17.96 5.79
CA ASN A 12 13.99 19.16 5.03
C ASN A 12 13.73 18.86 3.54
N LEU A 13 12.68 19.44 2.98
CA LEU A 13 12.32 19.25 1.57
C LEU A 13 12.69 20.51 0.78
N LYS A 14 13.40 20.33 -0.33
CA LYS A 14 13.63 21.41 -1.30
C LYS A 14 12.54 21.38 -2.37
N THR A 15 11.77 22.45 -2.45
CA THR A 15 10.74 22.60 -3.49
C THR A 15 11.38 22.84 -4.86
N VAL A 16 10.59 22.65 -5.93
CA VAL A 16 11.01 22.95 -7.31
C VAL A 16 11.42 24.42 -7.48
N ALA A 17 10.83 25.32 -6.70
CA ALA A 17 11.19 26.74 -6.68
C ALA A 17 12.49 27.05 -5.90
N GLY A 18 13.16 26.03 -5.35
CA GLY A 18 14.39 26.17 -4.57
C GLY A 18 14.18 26.52 -3.10
N THR A 19 12.95 26.84 -2.69
CA THR A 19 12.59 27.09 -1.28
C THR A 19 12.69 25.80 -0.49
N THR A 20 13.30 25.90 0.69
CA THR A 20 13.40 24.81 1.65
C THR A 20 12.23 24.84 2.62
N VAL A 21 11.59 23.70 2.82
CA VAL A 21 10.47 23.50 3.75
C VAL A 21 10.90 22.49 4.80
N ASP A 22 10.91 22.92 6.06
CA ASP A 22 11.06 22.03 7.21
C ASP A 22 9.69 21.48 7.59
N LEU A 23 9.58 20.16 7.72
CA LEU A 23 8.37 19.51 8.19
C LEU A 23 8.69 18.39 9.17
N ASN A 24 7.77 18.17 10.10
CA ASN A 24 7.81 17.02 11.01
C ASN A 24 7.03 15.87 10.36
N ALA A 25 7.70 14.81 9.94
CA ALA A 25 7.06 13.62 9.40
C ALA A 25 6.91 12.57 10.51
N THR A 26 5.68 12.12 10.76
CA THR A 26 5.42 11.01 11.66
C THR A 26 5.48 9.69 10.90
N ILE A 27 6.32 8.76 11.35
CA ILE A 27 6.44 7.40 10.79
C ILE A 27 6.28 6.36 11.91
N GLN A 28 5.87 5.15 11.54
CA GLN A 28 5.95 3.99 12.41
C GLN A 28 7.02 3.04 11.87
N ASP A 29 8.08 2.78 12.64
CA ASP A 29 9.19 1.91 12.24
C ASP A 29 9.37 0.77 13.24
N THR A 30 9.09 -0.45 12.78
CA THR A 30 9.03 -1.63 13.68
C THR A 30 10.39 -2.19 14.06
N HIS A 31 11.43 -1.96 13.26
CA HIS A 31 12.78 -2.50 13.47
C HIS A 31 13.81 -1.47 12.97
N PRO A 32 14.09 -0.40 13.75
CA PRO A 32 14.95 0.69 13.30
C PRO A 32 16.36 0.25 12.90
N ASP A 33 16.86 -0.81 13.53
CA ASP A 33 18.18 -1.40 13.28
C ASP A 33 18.25 -2.27 12.01
N GLY A 34 17.11 -2.54 11.37
CA GLY A 34 17.02 -3.34 10.15
C GLY A 34 16.30 -4.68 10.31
N SER A 35 16.18 -5.41 9.20
CA SER A 35 15.58 -6.75 9.13
C SER A 35 16.36 -7.57 8.10
N ASP A 36 16.70 -8.81 8.47
CA ASP A 36 17.38 -9.77 7.61
C ASP A 36 16.45 -10.37 6.53
N ILE A 37 15.13 -10.22 6.68
CA ILE A 37 14.13 -10.68 5.70
C ILE A 37 13.81 -9.57 4.69
N GLY A 38 13.68 -8.33 5.15
CA GLY A 38 13.43 -7.21 4.26
C GLY A 38 12.68 -6.06 4.91
N THR A 39 12.60 -4.96 4.16
CA THR A 39 11.90 -3.74 4.59
C THR A 39 10.72 -3.46 3.69
N VAL A 40 9.55 -3.29 4.30
CA VAL A 40 8.31 -2.87 3.65
C VAL A 40 8.07 -1.41 4.00
N ILE A 41 7.98 -0.55 2.99
CA ILE A 41 7.56 0.83 3.17
C ILE A 41 6.09 0.93 2.78
N ALA A 42 5.25 1.31 3.72
CA ALA A 42 3.81 1.39 3.53
C ALA A 42 3.32 2.84 3.42
N PHE A 43 2.52 3.09 2.39
CA PHE A 43 1.87 4.37 2.11
C PHE A 43 0.36 4.20 2.22
N HIS A 44 -0.29 4.98 3.08
CA HIS A 44 -1.74 4.93 3.25
C HIS A 44 -2.47 5.74 2.16
N GLY A 45 -3.77 5.48 1.99
CA GLY A 45 -4.63 6.30 1.13
C GLY A 45 -4.91 7.70 1.69
N ILE A 46 -5.62 8.53 0.96
CA ILE A 46 -5.96 9.90 1.38
C ILE A 46 -7.47 10.01 1.57
N PRO A 47 -7.98 10.28 2.79
CA PRO A 47 -7.26 10.38 4.08
C PRO A 47 -6.87 9.00 4.64
N GLY A 48 -5.83 8.95 5.48
CA GLY A 48 -5.34 7.72 6.11
C GLY A 48 -4.24 7.98 7.15
N SER A 49 -3.72 6.92 7.76
CA SER A 49 -2.56 6.97 8.67
C SER A 49 -1.87 5.61 8.78
N HIS A 50 -0.76 5.53 9.53
CA HIS A 50 -0.13 4.26 9.91
C HIS A 50 -1.12 3.22 10.50
N ARG A 51 -2.22 3.68 11.14
CA ARG A 51 -3.25 2.82 11.72
C ARG A 51 -4.01 1.99 10.69
N ASP A 52 -3.97 2.36 9.41
CA ASP A 52 -4.56 1.54 8.36
C ASP A 52 -3.86 0.18 8.23
N PHE A 53 -2.62 0.08 8.69
CA PHE A 53 -1.81 -1.14 8.69
C PHE A 53 -1.82 -1.89 10.02
N SER A 54 -2.66 -1.51 10.99
CA SER A 54 -2.64 -2.11 12.34
C SER A 54 -2.86 -3.63 12.34
N ALA A 55 -3.64 -4.15 11.40
CA ALA A 55 -3.85 -5.59 11.24
C ALA A 55 -2.69 -6.30 10.53
N LEU A 56 -1.98 -5.60 9.65
CA LEU A 56 -0.84 -6.12 8.89
C LEU A 56 0.45 -6.10 9.72
N LEU A 57 0.64 -5.08 10.53
CA LEU A 57 1.83 -4.82 11.33
C LEU A 57 2.27 -6.02 12.20
N PRO A 58 1.42 -6.61 13.08
CA PRO A 58 1.87 -7.70 13.92
C PRO A 58 2.27 -8.94 13.10
N ARG A 59 1.58 -9.19 11.98
CA ARG A 59 1.87 -10.33 11.09
C ARG A 59 3.21 -10.22 10.40
N LEU A 60 3.61 -9.01 10.01
CA LEU A 60 4.94 -8.76 9.44
C LEU A 60 6.03 -8.81 10.52
N GLN A 61 5.76 -8.21 11.69
CA GLN A 61 6.71 -8.21 12.81
C GLN A 61 7.01 -9.63 13.32
N GLU A 62 5.98 -10.47 13.49
CA GLU A 62 6.14 -11.88 13.92
C GLU A 62 7.02 -12.69 12.97
N ARG A 63 7.16 -12.26 11.71
CA ARG A 63 8.00 -12.88 10.68
C ARG A 63 9.34 -12.19 10.50
N GLY A 64 9.68 -11.26 11.40
CA GLY A 64 10.93 -10.51 11.36
C GLY A 64 11.02 -9.50 10.23
N VAL A 65 9.92 -9.17 9.54
CA VAL A 65 9.90 -8.15 8.48
C VAL A 65 9.82 -6.76 9.09
N ARG A 66 10.71 -5.85 8.64
CA ARG A 66 10.64 -4.43 9.02
C ARG A 66 9.51 -3.75 8.25
N LEU A 67 8.65 -3.03 8.96
CA LEU A 67 7.60 -2.21 8.39
C LEU A 67 7.85 -0.75 8.76
N ILE A 68 7.95 0.11 7.74
CA ILE A 68 7.98 1.56 7.87
C ILE A 68 6.66 2.10 7.30
N ALA A 69 5.69 2.42 8.17
CA ALA A 69 4.43 3.02 7.76
C ALA A 69 4.51 4.55 7.85
N THR A 70 4.35 5.21 6.71
CA THR A 70 4.42 6.68 6.61
C THR A 70 3.11 7.33 7.02
N CYS A 71 3.13 8.53 7.60
CA CYS A 71 1.94 9.38 7.73
C CYS A 71 2.09 10.62 6.85
N PHE A 72 1.21 10.80 5.86
CA PHE A 72 1.26 11.96 4.98
C PHE A 72 1.07 13.28 5.74
N PRO A 73 1.79 14.35 5.34
CA PRO A 73 1.57 15.68 5.85
C PRO A 73 0.12 16.16 5.67
N GLY A 74 -0.47 16.69 6.74
CA GLY A 74 -1.80 17.30 6.73
C GLY A 74 -2.95 16.48 7.29
N PHE A 75 -2.72 15.23 7.68
CA PHE A 75 -3.79 14.31 8.10
C PHE A 75 -3.91 14.13 9.63
N GLY A 76 -3.46 15.13 10.39
CA GLY A 76 -3.66 15.22 11.84
C GLY A 76 -2.62 14.49 12.71
N TYR A 77 -1.78 13.62 12.14
CA TYR A 77 -0.51 13.14 12.73
C TYR A 77 0.70 13.92 12.23
N THR A 78 0.54 14.57 11.09
CA THR A 78 1.42 15.61 10.57
C THR A 78 0.54 16.82 10.28
N PRO A 79 0.73 18.00 10.89
CA PRO A 79 -0.25 19.11 10.81
C PRO A 79 -0.30 19.82 9.44
N LEU A 80 -1.49 20.08 8.86
CA LEU A 80 -1.74 21.00 7.71
C LEU A 80 -3.25 21.35 7.47
N PHE A 81 -3.72 22.50 8.01
CA PHE A 81 -4.79 23.50 7.65
C PHE A 81 -6.25 23.22 7.12
N SER A 82 -7.35 23.71 7.82
CA SER A 82 -8.80 23.25 7.98
C SER A 82 -10.05 23.96 7.46
N LYS A 83 -10.93 23.25 6.69
CA LYS A 83 -12.41 22.98 6.87
C LYS A 83 -13.12 22.12 5.78
N LEU A 84 -13.75 21.01 6.26
CA LEU A 84 -15.02 20.37 5.87
C LEU A 84 -15.03 19.25 4.79
N MET A 85 -15.49 18.03 5.14
CA MET A 85 -16.31 17.07 4.34
C MET A 85 -16.64 15.79 5.16
N LYS A 86 -17.73 15.10 4.82
CA LYS A 86 -18.36 14.01 5.61
C LYS A 86 -17.67 12.64 5.50
N MET A 87 -16.39 12.56 5.84
CA MET A 87 -15.74 11.30 6.27
C MET A 87 -15.52 11.42 7.79
N LYS A 88 -14.97 10.43 8.51
CA LYS A 88 -14.43 10.69 9.87
C LYS A 88 -13.18 11.56 9.76
N ILE A 89 -13.36 12.78 9.27
CA ILE A 89 -12.33 13.77 9.08
C ILE A 89 -12.15 14.45 10.43
N LYS A 90 -10.93 14.37 10.97
CA LYS A 90 -10.58 14.82 12.31
C LYS A 90 -11.03 16.25 12.59
N ASP A 91 -10.88 17.10 11.58
CA ASP A 91 -11.20 18.50 11.59
C ASP A 91 -11.37 18.93 10.14
N GLY A 92 -11.28 20.22 9.92
CA GLY A 92 -11.32 20.69 8.58
C GLY A 92 -10.12 20.43 7.68
N ASP A 93 -8.97 20.22 8.31
CA ASP A 93 -7.61 20.45 7.79
C ASP A 93 -7.31 19.38 6.80
N VAL A 94 -7.52 18.21 7.34
CA VAL A 94 -7.62 16.95 6.67
C VAL A 94 -8.59 17.03 5.49
N ALA A 95 -9.77 17.68 5.57
CA ALA A 95 -10.70 17.72 4.43
C ALA A 95 -10.21 18.59 3.26
N ALA A 96 -9.79 19.83 3.54
CA ALA A 96 -9.30 20.74 2.51
C ALA A 96 -8.05 20.18 1.85
N THR A 97 -7.15 19.59 2.64
CA THR A 97 -5.96 18.90 2.15
C THR A 97 -6.31 17.65 1.33
N THR A 98 -7.30 16.86 1.74
CA THR A 98 -7.81 15.71 0.95
C THR A 98 -8.28 16.17 -0.43
N VAL A 99 -9.17 17.16 -0.48
CA VAL A 99 -9.71 17.67 -1.75
C VAL A 99 -8.61 18.25 -2.62
N LYS A 100 -7.69 19.03 -2.04
CA LYS A 100 -6.54 19.60 -2.76
C LYS A 100 -5.62 18.51 -3.31
N ALA A 101 -5.32 17.47 -2.53
CA ALA A 101 -4.51 16.35 -2.96
C ALA A 101 -5.18 15.62 -4.13
N VAL A 102 -6.46 15.24 -4.00
CA VAL A 102 -7.19 14.53 -5.05
C VAL A 102 -7.33 15.36 -6.33
N SER A 103 -7.65 16.65 -6.21
CA SER A 103 -7.79 17.57 -7.36
C SER A 103 -6.47 17.88 -8.07
N ALA A 104 -5.33 17.68 -7.41
CA ALA A 104 -4.02 17.84 -8.02
C ALA A 104 -3.53 16.58 -8.76
N ILE A 105 -4.26 15.44 -8.66
CA ILE A 105 -3.85 14.20 -9.34
C ILE A 105 -4.29 14.26 -10.80
N ASP A 106 -3.30 14.32 -11.68
CA ASP A 106 -3.46 14.11 -13.12
C ASP A 106 -3.28 12.62 -13.44
N PHE A 107 -4.38 11.86 -13.31
CA PHE A 107 -4.41 10.42 -13.58
C PHE A 107 -3.97 10.07 -15.02
N PRO A 108 -4.47 10.73 -16.08
CA PRO A 108 -3.98 10.47 -17.44
C PRO A 108 -2.46 10.55 -17.57
N SER A 109 -1.84 11.59 -16.99
CA SER A 109 -0.38 11.72 -17.02
C SER A 109 0.35 10.68 -16.17
N GLN A 110 -0.32 10.01 -15.22
CA GLN A 110 0.28 8.94 -14.42
C GLN A 110 0.36 7.60 -15.17
N LEU A 111 -0.40 7.38 -16.25
CA LEU A 111 -0.41 6.12 -17.00
C LEU A 111 0.99 5.71 -17.48
N ARG A 112 1.84 6.68 -17.82
CA ARG A 112 3.23 6.42 -18.21
C ARG A 112 4.04 5.71 -17.12
N TYR A 113 3.76 5.96 -15.84
CA TYR A 113 4.45 5.31 -14.74
C TYR A 113 3.95 3.89 -14.52
N ILE A 114 2.66 3.63 -14.77
CA ILE A 114 2.11 2.27 -14.81
C ILE A 114 2.77 1.46 -15.93
N GLN A 115 2.94 2.06 -17.11
CA GLN A 115 3.65 1.43 -18.24
C GLN A 115 5.13 1.16 -17.91
N GLN A 116 5.82 2.10 -17.26
CA GLN A 116 7.18 1.87 -16.76
C GLN A 116 7.24 0.70 -15.77
N LEU A 117 6.28 0.63 -14.83
CA LEU A 117 6.22 -0.49 -13.90
C LEU A 117 5.95 -1.81 -14.63
N ARG A 118 5.01 -1.85 -15.58
CA ARG A 118 4.74 -3.02 -16.43
C ARG A 118 6.02 -3.54 -17.09
N ASP A 119 6.76 -2.65 -17.75
CA ASP A 119 7.94 -3.02 -18.55
C ASP A 119 9.19 -3.27 -17.68
N SER A 120 9.13 -2.90 -16.39
CA SER A 120 10.23 -3.10 -15.44
C SER A 120 10.28 -4.51 -14.84
N HIS A 121 11.46 -4.84 -14.31
CA HIS A 121 11.72 -6.07 -13.55
C HIS A 121 11.07 -6.10 -12.15
N VAL A 122 10.52 -4.97 -11.68
CA VAL A 122 9.91 -4.84 -10.35
C VAL A 122 8.77 -5.84 -10.21
N GLN A 123 8.68 -6.56 -9.09
CA GLN A 123 7.54 -7.40 -8.80
C GLN A 123 6.35 -6.54 -8.34
N VAL A 124 5.16 -6.77 -8.89
CA VAL A 124 3.96 -5.99 -8.59
C VAL A 124 2.83 -6.93 -8.20
N LEU A 125 2.33 -6.75 -6.98
CA LEU A 125 1.09 -7.33 -6.51
C LEU A 125 0.04 -6.21 -6.43
N MET A 126 -1.09 -6.39 -7.12
CA MET A 126 -2.27 -5.54 -7.01
C MET A 126 -3.36 -6.29 -6.28
N VAL A 127 -3.94 -5.71 -5.24
CA VAL A 127 -5.03 -6.32 -4.47
C VAL A 127 -6.19 -5.34 -4.40
N TYR A 128 -7.37 -5.76 -4.80
CA TYR A 128 -8.55 -4.89 -4.86
C TYR A 128 -9.85 -5.64 -4.60
N SER A 129 -10.88 -4.88 -4.24
CA SER A 129 -12.19 -5.37 -3.83
C SER A 129 -13.18 -5.35 -4.98
N GLY A 130 -14.05 -6.37 -5.05
CA GLY A 130 -15.16 -6.38 -6.00
C GLY A 130 -16.45 -5.76 -5.45
N SER A 131 -16.59 -5.62 -4.13
CA SER A 131 -17.80 -5.12 -3.46
C SER A 131 -17.53 -3.87 -2.62
N ASP A 132 -16.68 -2.95 -3.13
CA ASP A 132 -16.37 -1.68 -2.48
C ASP A 132 -17.45 -0.62 -2.78
N PRO A 133 -18.06 0.01 -1.75
CA PRO A 133 -19.11 1.02 -1.96
C PRO A 133 -18.59 2.37 -2.50
N PHE A 134 -17.27 2.59 -2.53
CA PHE A 134 -16.64 3.84 -2.97
C PHE A 134 -15.90 3.70 -4.30
N ILE A 135 -15.40 2.51 -4.61
CA ILE A 135 -14.62 2.23 -5.82
C ILE A 135 -15.31 1.12 -6.60
N GLU A 136 -15.86 1.46 -7.77
CA GLU A 136 -16.42 0.47 -8.67
C GLU A 136 -15.33 -0.51 -9.11
N GLN A 137 -15.64 -1.81 -9.12
CA GLN A 137 -14.69 -2.84 -9.52
C GLN A 137 -14.11 -2.57 -10.92
N SER A 138 -14.93 -2.06 -11.85
CA SER A 138 -14.53 -1.69 -13.21
C SER A 138 -13.37 -0.70 -13.25
N ILE A 139 -13.26 0.20 -12.28
CA ILE A 139 -12.14 1.16 -12.17
C ILE A 139 -10.85 0.41 -11.85
N SER A 140 -10.91 -0.56 -10.92
CA SER A 140 -9.77 -1.42 -10.59
C SER A 140 -9.40 -2.33 -11.76
N ASP A 141 -10.40 -2.83 -12.47
CA ASP A 141 -10.22 -3.66 -13.66
C ASP A 141 -9.48 -2.90 -14.76
N HIS A 142 -9.87 -1.65 -15.06
CA HIS A 142 -9.14 -0.80 -16.02
C HIS A 142 -7.69 -0.54 -15.60
N LEU A 143 -7.41 -0.38 -14.29
CA LEU A 143 -6.04 -0.23 -13.81
C LEU A 143 -5.22 -1.51 -14.02
N VAL A 144 -5.81 -2.67 -13.74
CA VAL A 144 -5.18 -3.98 -13.98
C VAL A 144 -4.89 -4.16 -15.47
N GLU A 145 -5.85 -3.82 -16.35
CA GLU A 145 -5.68 -3.89 -17.80
C GLU A 145 -4.56 -2.98 -18.32
N ALA A 146 -4.30 -1.84 -17.67
CA ALA A 146 -3.20 -0.95 -18.03
C ALA A 146 -1.80 -1.62 -17.86
N PHE A 147 -1.70 -2.67 -17.04
CA PHE A 147 -0.49 -3.49 -16.92
C PHE A 147 -0.33 -4.54 -18.04
N GLY A 148 -1.30 -4.71 -18.95
CA GLY A 148 -1.21 -5.66 -20.06
C GLY A 148 -1.21 -7.11 -19.58
N SER A 149 -0.09 -7.84 -19.77
CA SER A 149 0.03 -9.24 -19.37
C SER A 149 0.25 -9.36 -17.86
N ILE A 150 -0.85 -9.29 -17.10
CA ILE A 150 -0.89 -9.48 -15.66
C ILE A 150 -1.68 -10.74 -15.30
N LYS A 151 -1.13 -11.59 -14.44
CA LYS A 151 -1.83 -12.78 -13.95
C LYS A 151 -2.95 -12.34 -13.01
N ARG A 152 -4.20 -12.61 -13.38
CA ARG A 152 -5.37 -12.24 -12.57
C ARG A 152 -5.91 -13.45 -11.81
N LEU A 153 -6.03 -13.31 -10.49
CA LEU A 153 -6.67 -14.26 -9.57
C LEU A 153 -7.96 -13.63 -9.02
N ILE A 154 -9.02 -14.42 -8.87
CA ILE A 154 -10.32 -13.94 -8.37
C ILE A 154 -10.75 -14.82 -7.18
N CYS A 155 -10.68 -14.26 -5.98
CA CYS A 155 -11.21 -14.87 -4.78
C CYS A 155 -12.72 -14.58 -4.69
N SER A 156 -13.53 -15.59 -5.01
CA SER A 156 -15.00 -15.52 -4.96
C SER A 156 -15.58 -16.02 -3.64
N SER A 157 -14.75 -16.48 -2.71
CA SER A 157 -15.19 -17.00 -1.42
C SER A 157 -15.09 -15.94 -0.32
N VAL A 158 -15.97 -16.05 0.66
CA VAL A 158 -15.92 -15.23 1.90
C VAL A 158 -14.93 -15.86 2.91
N VAL A 159 -14.61 -17.17 2.79
CA VAL A 159 -13.69 -17.98 3.63
C VAL A 159 -13.10 -19.17 2.83
N PRO A 160 -11.89 -19.73 3.06
CA PRO A 160 -10.66 -19.20 3.66
C PRO A 160 -9.67 -18.67 2.58
N GLU A 161 -8.73 -17.85 3.04
CA GLU A 161 -7.68 -17.20 2.24
C GLU A 161 -6.64 -18.17 1.66
N ASP A 162 -6.49 -19.34 2.27
CA ASP A 162 -5.33 -20.21 2.04
C ASP A 162 -5.22 -20.65 0.57
N SER A 163 -6.33 -20.96 -0.11
CA SER A 163 -6.26 -21.35 -1.52
C SER A 163 -5.83 -20.20 -2.43
N THR A 164 -6.29 -18.97 -2.17
CA THR A 164 -5.86 -17.78 -2.94
C THR A 164 -4.42 -17.41 -2.62
N THR A 165 -3.99 -17.57 -1.37
CA THR A 165 -2.59 -17.42 -0.96
C THR A 165 -1.71 -18.43 -1.70
N ASP A 166 -2.09 -19.70 -1.73
CA ASP A 166 -1.34 -20.76 -2.40
C ASP A 166 -1.26 -20.52 -3.92
N GLU A 167 -2.37 -20.15 -4.56
CA GLU A 167 -2.40 -19.77 -5.98
C GLU A 167 -1.49 -18.58 -6.29
N TYR A 168 -1.46 -17.57 -5.41
CA TYR A 168 -0.57 -16.43 -5.55
C TYR A 168 0.90 -16.84 -5.40
N ILE A 169 1.23 -17.62 -4.38
CA ILE A 169 2.59 -18.08 -4.11
C ILE A 169 3.09 -18.93 -5.28
N GLU A 170 2.25 -19.82 -5.82
CA GLU A 170 2.61 -20.65 -6.97
C GLU A 170 2.81 -19.81 -8.24
N ALA A 171 1.96 -18.80 -8.48
CA ALA A 171 2.15 -17.87 -9.59
C ALA A 171 3.52 -17.18 -9.49
N VAL A 172 3.85 -16.64 -8.31
CA VAL A 172 5.14 -15.98 -8.11
C VAL A 172 6.32 -16.96 -8.27
N ARG A 173 6.22 -18.17 -7.72
CA ARG A 173 7.27 -19.21 -7.81
C ARG A 173 7.50 -19.70 -9.23
N SER A 174 6.45 -19.72 -10.06
CA SER A 174 6.53 -20.04 -11.49
C SER A 174 7.04 -18.88 -12.36
N GLY A 175 7.43 -17.75 -11.75
CA GLY A 175 8.04 -16.62 -12.41
C GLY A 175 7.09 -15.46 -12.73
N GLU A 176 5.82 -15.52 -12.33
CA GLU A 176 4.88 -14.42 -12.53
C GLU A 176 5.29 -13.22 -11.66
N ARG A 177 5.70 -12.14 -12.31
CA ARG A 177 6.10 -10.91 -11.61
C ARG A 177 4.98 -9.92 -11.40
N LYS A 178 3.90 -10.03 -12.18
CA LYS A 178 2.76 -9.10 -12.17
C LYS A 178 1.52 -9.93 -11.85
N VAL A 179 1.00 -9.77 -10.65
CA VAL A 179 -0.18 -10.51 -10.20
C VAL A 179 -1.22 -9.54 -9.66
N ALA A 180 -2.47 -9.70 -10.08
CA ALA A 180 -3.61 -8.95 -9.58
C ALA A 180 -4.58 -9.92 -8.90
N VAL A 181 -4.99 -9.62 -7.67
CA VAL A 181 -5.91 -10.45 -6.87
C VAL A 181 -7.16 -9.64 -6.56
N CYS A 182 -8.29 -10.07 -7.10
CA CYS A 182 -9.61 -9.51 -6.81
C CYS A 182 -10.27 -10.30 -5.69
N PHE A 183 -10.59 -9.66 -4.57
CA PHE A 183 -11.47 -10.22 -3.55
C PHE A 183 -12.91 -9.78 -3.86
N ALA A 184 -13.60 -10.58 -4.67
CA ALA A 184 -14.86 -10.18 -5.32
C ALA A 184 -15.98 -9.83 -4.34
N LYS A 185 -16.01 -10.50 -3.18
CA LYS A 185 -17.06 -10.34 -2.14
C LYS A 185 -16.63 -9.44 -0.97
N GLU A 186 -15.45 -8.84 -1.03
CA GLU A 186 -14.94 -7.98 0.04
C GLU A 186 -15.23 -6.51 -0.22
N GLY A 187 -15.28 -5.75 0.89
CA GLY A 187 -15.45 -4.30 0.89
C GLY A 187 -14.13 -3.53 0.94
N HIS A 188 -14.22 -2.25 1.27
CA HIS A 188 -13.16 -1.25 1.06
C HIS A 188 -11.80 -1.49 1.75
N GLN A 189 -11.76 -2.15 2.92
CA GLN A 189 -10.58 -2.13 3.79
C GLN A 189 -9.80 -3.47 3.77
N LEU A 190 -9.34 -3.90 2.60
CA LEU A 190 -8.60 -5.16 2.43
C LEU A 190 -7.31 -5.23 3.27
N GLN A 191 -6.64 -4.11 3.51
CA GLN A 191 -5.49 -4.04 4.40
C GLN A 191 -5.81 -4.46 5.85
N LYS A 192 -7.10 -4.47 6.21
CA LYS A 192 -7.59 -4.98 7.51
C LYS A 192 -8.23 -6.35 7.36
N THR A 193 -9.14 -6.52 6.40
CA THR A 193 -9.91 -7.76 6.28
C THR A 193 -9.10 -8.91 5.67
N ARG A 194 -8.07 -8.61 4.87
CA ARG A 194 -7.17 -9.55 4.20
C ARG A 194 -5.70 -9.39 4.63
N ALA A 195 -5.49 -8.96 5.87
CA ALA A 195 -4.15 -8.72 6.41
C ALA A 195 -3.26 -9.98 6.46
N LYS A 196 -3.85 -11.17 6.63
CA LYS A 196 -3.10 -12.44 6.60
C LYS A 196 -2.61 -12.72 5.18
N PHE A 197 -3.50 -12.79 4.18
CA PHE A 197 -3.11 -12.88 2.77
C PHE A 197 -2.01 -11.87 2.39
N LEU A 198 -2.18 -10.59 2.73
CA LEU A 198 -1.19 -9.54 2.40
C LEU A 198 0.17 -9.81 3.04
N ALA A 199 0.20 -10.23 4.30
CA ALA A 199 1.46 -10.57 4.97
C ALA A 199 2.13 -11.79 4.33
N ASP A 200 1.37 -12.83 3.99
CA ASP A 200 1.88 -14.05 3.34
C ASP A 200 2.45 -13.72 1.95
N ALA A 201 1.71 -12.92 1.19
CA ALA A 201 2.10 -12.50 -0.15
C ALA A 201 3.37 -11.63 -0.14
N ILE A 202 3.48 -10.69 0.80
CA ILE A 202 4.68 -9.84 0.97
C ILE A 202 5.91 -10.69 1.29
N VAL A 203 5.79 -11.65 2.22
CA VAL A 203 6.90 -12.52 2.60
C VAL A 203 7.36 -13.36 1.42
N ALA A 204 6.42 -13.96 0.67
CA ALA A 204 6.74 -14.68 -0.55
C ALA A 204 7.46 -13.81 -1.59
N MET A 205 7.10 -12.53 -1.74
CA MET A 205 7.83 -11.60 -2.62
C MET A 205 9.26 -11.35 -2.12
N LEU A 206 9.45 -11.12 -0.82
CA LEU A 206 10.76 -10.85 -0.24
C LEU A 206 11.70 -12.06 -0.37
N GLU A 207 11.23 -13.26 -0.02
CA GLU A 207 12.01 -14.49 -0.08
C GLU A 207 12.46 -14.86 -1.50
N MET A 208 11.61 -14.66 -2.50
CA MET A 208 11.96 -14.92 -3.90
C MET A 208 13.07 -14.00 -4.41
N ASN A 209 13.13 -12.75 -3.92
CA ASN A 209 14.16 -11.80 -4.31
C ASN A 209 15.49 -12.01 -3.58
N GLN A 210 15.49 -12.74 -2.46
CA GLN A 210 16.71 -13.12 -1.75
C GLN A 210 17.40 -14.35 -2.33
N ASN A 211 16.72 -15.12 -3.20
CA ASN A 211 17.24 -16.38 -3.73
C ASN A 211 17.50 -16.28 -5.25
N PRO A 212 18.71 -15.84 -5.69
CA PRO A 212 19.01 -15.61 -7.10
C PRO A 212 19.04 -16.87 -7.98
N ALA A 213 18.91 -18.07 -7.40
CA ALA A 213 18.96 -19.35 -8.12
C ALA A 213 17.70 -19.66 -8.96
N THR A 214 16.61 -18.90 -8.80
CA THR A 214 15.34 -19.08 -9.55
C THR A 214 15.15 -18.05 -10.68
N MET A 215 16.12 -17.16 -10.92
CA MET A 215 16.13 -16.28 -12.10
C MET A 215 16.89 -16.94 -13.27
N HIS A 216 16.31 -18.00 -13.85
CA HIS A 216 16.79 -18.62 -15.09
C HIS A 216 15.65 -18.78 -16.09
#